data_AF-E4X3K7-F1
#
_entry.id   AF-E4X3K7-F1
#
_cell.length_a   1.000
_cell.length_b   1.000
_cell.length_c   1.000
_cell.angle_alpha   90.00
_cell.angle_beta   90.00
_cell.angle_gamma   90.00
#
_symmetry.space_group_name_H-M   'P 1'
#
loop_
_entity.id
_entity.type
_entity.pdbx_description
1 polymer ?
#
loop_
_entity_poly.entity_id
_entity_poly.type
_entity_poly.pdbx_seq_one_letter_code
_entity_poly.pdbx_strand_id
1 'polypeptide(L)'
;MSLLSQIRSRSPPLEHYEKNGIIQDVVDLGNIERLIEAKTVEEKEAVWKKLKTTTNFSELVHSPATMKFLNSCVRESSDDSWPENIIIDLLSLGCAGPHVVGLLDVANQRAAHNIVTAAKDPCFPERVLVWSIAAEIERAAKSESNDTDSFNELDFLLNRDFCHTYLVGALKALDTTKAVALLDFLTAKIRLCPIKAGDKKAGIDQISRWVGAVIDAHPSTYSDEENAKMLMEALAVVQDKIDLLEELEKIDKICNNRNAKGTKRKRKKGRYSVSVLKF
;
A
#
# COMPACT_ATOMS: atom_id res chain seq x y z
N MET A 1 -29.11 5.97 -16.61
CA MET A 1 -28.70 5.98 -15.18
C MET A 1 -27.20 5.76 -15.13
N SER A 2 -26.43 6.78 -14.73
CA SER A 2 -24.95 6.79 -14.78
C SER A 2 -24.35 6.05 -13.57
N LEU A 3 -23.24 5.33 -13.74
CA LEU A 3 -22.49 4.66 -12.65
C LEU A 3 -22.14 5.62 -11.48
N LEU A 4 -22.03 6.93 -11.76
CA LEU A 4 -21.83 7.96 -10.73
C LEU A 4 -23.01 8.13 -9.76
N SER A 5 -24.24 7.78 -10.17
CA SER A 5 -25.41 7.83 -9.26
C SER A 5 -25.50 6.62 -8.33
N GLN A 6 -24.75 5.53 -8.60
CA GLN A 6 -24.71 4.33 -7.74
C GLN A 6 -23.62 4.42 -6.66
N ILE A 7 -22.62 5.29 -6.82
CA ILE A 7 -21.56 5.51 -5.82
C ILE A 7 -22.06 6.43 -4.69
N ARG A 8 -22.99 7.36 -4.97
CA ARG A 8 -23.59 8.23 -3.94
C ARG A 8 -24.53 7.53 -2.95
N SER A 9 -24.92 6.27 -3.20
CA SER A 9 -25.88 5.55 -2.35
C SER A 9 -25.25 4.48 -1.44
N ARG A 10 -23.91 4.49 -1.26
CA ARG A 10 -23.20 3.52 -0.41
C ARG A 10 -22.41 4.16 0.75
N SER A 11 -22.59 5.44 1.01
CA SER A 11 -22.26 5.99 2.32
C SER A 11 -23.41 5.64 3.26
N PRO A 12 -23.16 4.98 4.42
CA PRO A 12 -24.22 4.85 5.41
C PRO A 12 -24.69 6.26 5.79
N PRO A 13 -26.00 6.45 6.03
CA PRO A 13 -26.44 7.69 6.66
C PRO A 13 -25.66 7.85 7.98
N LEU A 14 -25.37 9.09 8.38
CA LEU A 14 -24.91 9.41 9.73
C LEU A 14 -26.03 9.05 10.72
N GLU A 15 -26.23 7.75 10.96
CA GLU A 15 -27.08 7.25 12.02
C GLU A 15 -26.27 7.32 13.30
N HIS A 16 -26.83 8.05 14.26
CA HIS A 16 -26.35 8.14 15.62
C HIS A 16 -26.08 6.73 16.17
N TYR A 17 -24.84 6.45 16.55
CA TYR A 17 -24.49 5.20 17.22
C TYR A 17 -25.03 5.23 18.65
N GLU A 18 -26.28 4.80 18.84
CA GLU A 18 -26.80 4.46 20.17
C GLU A 18 -26.24 3.10 20.58
N LYS A 19 -25.31 3.08 21.52
CA LYS A 19 -24.96 1.89 22.28
C LYS A 19 -25.26 2.15 23.75
N ASN A 20 -26.24 1.42 24.28
CA ASN A 20 -26.63 1.39 25.70
C ASN A 20 -27.34 2.65 26.27
N GLY A 21 -28.08 3.41 25.45
CA GLY A 21 -28.93 4.51 25.95
C GLY A 21 -28.18 5.68 26.60
N ILE A 22 -26.87 5.76 26.35
CA ILE A 22 -26.05 6.93 26.63
C ILE A 22 -25.77 7.54 25.26
N ILE A 23 -26.29 8.73 25.01
CA ILE A 23 -25.80 9.59 23.93
C ILE A 23 -24.33 9.81 24.25
N GLN A 24 -23.42 9.24 23.45
CA GLN A 24 -22.01 9.62 23.52
C GLN A 24 -21.93 11.07 23.05
N ASP A 25 -22.05 11.96 24.03
CA ASP A 25 -21.77 13.37 23.84
C ASP A 25 -20.31 13.50 23.39
N VAL A 26 -20.18 14.03 22.17
CA VAL A 26 -19.07 14.88 21.73
C VAL A 26 -17.75 14.14 21.51
N VAL A 27 -17.58 13.62 20.28
CA VAL A 27 -16.28 13.83 19.61
C VAL A 27 -16.02 15.33 19.73
N ASP A 28 -14.90 15.75 20.30
CA ASP A 28 -14.57 17.16 20.58
C ASP A 28 -14.32 17.96 19.28
N LEU A 29 -15.39 18.13 18.50
CA LEU A 29 -15.45 18.80 17.20
C LEU A 29 -14.99 20.26 17.31
N GLY A 30 -15.20 20.87 18.49
CA GLY A 30 -14.82 22.25 18.75
C GLY A 30 -13.31 22.50 18.67
N ASN A 31 -12.47 21.48 18.88
CA ASN A 31 -11.02 21.65 18.76
C ASN A 31 -10.51 21.57 17.31
N ILE A 32 -11.17 20.83 16.42
CA ILE A 32 -10.85 20.86 14.98
C ILE A 32 -11.39 22.14 14.34
N GLU A 33 -12.55 22.63 14.76
CA GLU A 33 -13.08 23.91 14.30
C GLU A 33 -12.13 25.07 14.63
N ARG A 34 -11.52 25.07 15.82
CA ARG A 34 -10.41 26.00 16.16
C ARG A 34 -9.20 25.90 15.23
N LEU A 35 -8.95 24.72 14.68
CA LEU A 35 -7.86 24.48 13.73
C LEU A 35 -8.20 25.04 12.34
N ILE A 36 -9.48 25.04 11.97
CA ILE A 36 -9.99 25.71 10.76
C ILE A 36 -9.98 27.24 10.94
N GLU A 37 -10.31 27.74 12.13
CA GLU A 37 -10.34 29.18 12.44
C GLU A 37 -8.95 29.84 12.53
N ALA A 38 -7.91 29.04 12.84
CA ALA A 38 -6.53 29.50 12.89
C ALA A 38 -6.05 30.00 11.52
N LYS A 39 -5.39 31.17 11.50
CA LYS A 39 -5.00 31.86 10.26
C LYS A 39 -3.59 31.54 9.82
N THR A 40 -2.68 31.27 10.77
CA THR A 40 -1.28 30.94 10.45
C THR A 40 -0.98 29.45 10.63
N VAL A 41 0.13 28.99 10.05
CA VAL A 41 0.58 27.59 10.21
C VAL A 41 0.97 27.32 11.66
N GLU A 42 1.64 28.27 12.32
CA GLU A 42 2.08 28.16 13.71
C GLU A 42 0.90 28.05 14.68
N GLU A 43 -0.17 28.82 14.43
CA GLU A 43 -1.41 28.73 15.20
C GLU A 43 -2.06 27.34 15.04
N LYS A 44 -2.14 26.85 13.79
CA LYS A 44 -2.65 25.50 13.49
C LYS A 44 -1.84 24.42 14.20
N GLU A 45 -0.51 24.52 14.20
CA GLU A 45 0.36 23.57 14.90
C GLU A 45 0.20 23.61 16.42
N ALA A 46 0.03 24.79 17.01
CA ALA A 46 -0.20 24.93 18.44
C ALA A 46 -1.54 24.30 18.87
N VAL A 47 -2.60 24.49 18.07
CA VAL A 47 -3.90 23.83 18.28
C VAL A 47 -3.76 22.31 18.11
N TRP A 48 -3.04 21.86 17.07
CA TRP A 48 -2.80 20.44 16.82
C TRP A 48 -2.07 19.76 17.97
N LYS A 49 -1.01 20.36 18.51
CA LYS A 49 -0.28 19.81 19.67
C LYS A 49 -1.17 19.63 20.90
N LYS A 50 -2.10 20.56 21.15
CA LYS A 50 -3.07 20.45 22.26
C LYS A 50 -4.12 19.37 22.01
N LEU A 51 -4.58 19.24 20.75
CA LEU A 51 -5.48 18.17 20.31
C LEU A 51 -4.86 16.79 20.54
N LYS A 52 -3.57 16.64 20.22
CA LYS A 52 -2.83 15.38 20.39
C LYS A 52 -2.83 14.87 21.84
N THR A 53 -2.90 15.76 22.82
CA THR A 53 -2.86 15.40 24.24
C THR A 53 -4.23 15.15 24.86
N THR A 54 -5.32 15.51 24.18
CA THR A 54 -6.66 15.56 24.77
C THR A 54 -7.66 14.60 24.14
N THR A 55 -7.44 14.15 22.90
CA THR A 55 -8.48 13.46 22.12
C THR A 55 -8.04 12.05 21.70
N ASN A 56 -8.99 11.12 21.60
CA ASN A 56 -8.76 9.81 20.99
C ASN A 56 -8.68 9.97 19.45
N PHE A 57 -7.50 9.73 18.88
CA PHE A 57 -7.24 9.95 17.45
C PHE A 57 -8.12 9.11 16.52
N SER A 58 -8.54 7.90 16.92
CA SER A 58 -9.35 7.03 16.05
C SER A 58 -10.72 7.63 15.72
N GLU A 59 -11.27 8.48 16.61
CA GLU A 59 -12.55 9.17 16.40
C GLU A 59 -12.38 10.44 15.57
N LEU A 60 -11.17 11.02 15.58
CA LEU A 60 -10.83 12.24 14.88
C LEU A 60 -10.69 12.03 13.37
N VAL A 61 -10.03 10.93 12.96
CA VAL A 61 -9.56 10.68 11.60
C VAL A 61 -10.69 10.61 10.56
N HIS A 62 -11.85 10.11 10.95
CA HIS A 62 -13.02 9.99 10.08
C HIS A 62 -14.10 11.04 10.39
N SER A 63 -13.80 12.03 11.25
CA SER A 63 -14.78 13.06 11.59
C SER A 63 -15.05 13.99 10.39
N PRO A 64 -16.29 14.48 10.23
CA PRO A 64 -16.61 15.48 9.21
C PRO A 64 -15.78 16.76 9.35
N ALA A 65 -15.38 17.13 10.57
CA ALA A 65 -14.55 18.30 10.82
C ALA A 65 -13.12 18.13 10.26
N THR A 66 -12.50 16.96 10.43
CA THR A 66 -11.21 16.65 9.80
C THR A 66 -11.30 16.77 8.28
N MET A 67 -12.36 16.24 7.68
CA MET A 67 -12.56 16.33 6.23
C MET A 67 -12.77 17.78 5.75
N LYS A 68 -13.50 18.60 6.53
CA LYS A 68 -13.63 20.04 6.26
C LYS A 68 -12.29 20.76 6.33
N PHE A 69 -11.47 20.47 7.35
CA PHE A 69 -10.12 21.03 7.48
C PHE A 69 -9.23 20.65 6.29
N LEU A 70 -9.15 19.37 5.93
CA LEU A 70 -8.35 18.95 4.77
C LEU A 70 -8.83 19.60 3.47
N ASN A 71 -10.14 19.78 3.31
CA ASN A 71 -10.71 20.47 2.16
C ASN A 71 -10.46 22.00 2.17
N SER A 72 -10.35 22.65 3.33
CA SER A 72 -9.96 24.06 3.40
C SER A 72 -8.48 24.24 3.02
N CYS A 73 -7.61 23.30 3.41
CA CYS A 73 -6.21 23.26 2.95
C CYS A 73 -6.10 23.22 1.42
N VAL A 74 -7.02 22.53 0.72
CA VAL A 74 -7.05 22.49 -0.75
C VAL A 74 -7.50 23.81 -1.37
N ARG A 75 -8.46 24.50 -0.76
CA ARG A 75 -9.14 25.68 -1.35
C ARG A 75 -8.44 27.00 -1.07
N GLU A 76 -7.82 27.13 0.11
CA GLU A 76 -7.35 28.42 0.63
C GLU A 76 -5.87 28.69 0.32
N SER A 77 -5.11 27.72 -0.19
CA SER A 77 -3.67 27.87 -0.37
C SER A 77 -3.29 28.46 -1.73
N SER A 78 -3.40 29.79 -1.88
CA SER A 78 -2.70 30.49 -2.96
C SER A 78 -1.19 30.63 -2.69
N ASP A 79 -0.76 30.43 -1.44
CA ASP A 79 0.64 30.45 -1.00
C ASP A 79 1.06 29.12 -0.34
N ASP A 80 2.37 28.87 -0.29
CA ASP A 80 3.08 27.68 0.26
C ASP A 80 2.84 27.38 1.76
N SER A 81 1.79 27.92 2.37
CA SER A 81 1.51 27.81 3.80
C SER A 81 0.69 26.57 4.18
N TRP A 82 1.01 25.40 3.62
CA TRP A 82 0.35 24.16 4.02
C TRP A 82 0.84 23.72 5.41
N PRO A 83 -0.07 23.34 6.33
CA PRO A 83 0.32 22.74 7.60
C PRO A 83 0.73 21.28 7.37
N GLU A 84 1.84 21.06 6.67
CA GLU A 84 2.27 19.74 6.18
C GLU A 84 2.36 18.72 7.31
N ASN A 85 2.91 19.10 8.46
CA ASN A 85 3.05 18.24 9.63
C ASN A 85 1.71 17.68 10.10
N ILE A 86 0.65 18.52 10.11
CA ILE A 86 -0.69 18.12 10.51
C ILE A 86 -1.30 17.16 9.49
N ILE A 87 -1.12 17.45 8.20
CA ILE A 87 -1.62 16.60 7.11
C ILE A 87 -0.95 15.23 7.15
N ILE A 88 0.39 15.19 7.31
CA ILE A 88 1.18 13.95 7.41
C ILE A 88 0.73 13.12 8.61
N ASP A 89 0.51 13.75 9.77
CA ASP A 89 0.00 13.06 10.95
C ASP A 89 -1.37 12.44 10.70
N LEU A 90 -2.30 13.20 10.11
CA LEU A 90 -3.65 12.71 9.79
C LEU A 90 -3.63 11.54 8.81
N LEU A 91 -2.78 11.60 7.78
CA LEU A 91 -2.59 10.50 6.82
C LEU A 91 -1.99 9.26 7.49
N SER A 92 -1.01 9.45 8.38
CA SER A 92 -0.37 8.38 9.14
C SER A 92 -1.32 7.69 10.12
N LEU A 93 -2.35 8.39 10.59
CA LEU A 93 -3.42 7.86 11.42
C LEU A 93 -4.53 7.13 10.62
N GLY A 94 -4.42 7.04 9.29
CA GLY A 94 -5.38 6.33 8.43
C GLY A 94 -6.50 7.22 7.89
N CYS A 95 -6.28 8.53 7.76
CA CYS A 95 -7.28 9.41 7.14
C CYS A 95 -7.41 9.08 5.65
N ALA A 96 -8.59 8.61 5.26
CA ALA A 96 -8.89 8.21 3.89
C ALA A 96 -10.27 8.71 3.45
N GLY A 97 -10.46 8.83 2.13
CA GLY A 97 -11.72 9.26 1.53
C GLY A 97 -11.51 10.17 0.31
N PRO A 98 -12.61 10.54 -0.38
CA PRO A 98 -12.53 11.31 -1.63
C PRO A 98 -11.93 12.71 -1.43
N HIS A 99 -12.15 13.34 -0.28
CA HIS A 99 -11.54 14.64 0.06
C HIS A 99 -10.03 14.53 0.26
N VAL A 100 -9.57 13.44 0.88
CA VAL A 100 -8.14 13.15 1.06
C VAL A 100 -7.48 12.88 -0.28
N VAL A 101 -8.13 12.13 -1.16
CA VAL A 101 -7.62 11.89 -2.52
C VAL A 101 -7.51 13.20 -3.31
N GLY A 102 -8.50 14.11 -3.21
CA GLY A 102 -8.42 15.43 -3.83
C GLY A 102 -7.28 16.29 -3.28
N LEU A 103 -6.98 16.20 -1.98
CA LEU A 103 -5.81 16.84 -1.37
C LEU A 103 -4.50 16.26 -1.95
N LEU A 104 -4.42 14.93 -2.09
CA LEU A 104 -3.25 14.25 -2.65
C LEU A 104 -3.05 14.56 -4.13
N ASP A 105 -4.13 14.73 -4.90
CA ASP A 105 -4.06 15.18 -6.30
C ASP A 105 -3.37 16.57 -6.37
N VAL A 106 -3.71 17.50 -5.48
CA VAL A 106 -3.06 18.83 -5.40
C VAL A 106 -1.64 18.75 -4.83
N ALA A 107 -1.41 17.89 -3.83
CA ALA A 107 -0.08 17.67 -3.25
C ALA A 107 0.91 17.18 -4.32
N ASN A 108 0.47 16.24 -5.16
CA ASN A 108 1.27 15.72 -6.26
C ASN A 108 1.56 16.81 -7.32
N GLN A 109 0.58 17.64 -7.68
CA GLN A 109 0.78 18.76 -8.61
C GLN A 109 1.79 19.80 -8.09
N ARG A 110 1.86 19.99 -6.76
CA ARG A 110 2.80 20.90 -6.11
C ARG A 110 4.15 20.28 -5.76
N ALA A 111 4.38 19.02 -6.12
CA ALA A 111 5.57 18.27 -5.71
C ALA A 111 5.79 18.22 -4.18
N ALA A 112 4.70 18.20 -3.39
CA ALA A 112 4.74 18.06 -1.93
C ALA A 112 5.00 16.60 -1.54
N HIS A 113 6.22 16.12 -1.80
CA HIS A 113 6.60 14.70 -1.70
C HIS A 113 6.29 14.09 -0.32
N ASN A 114 6.52 14.84 0.77
CA ASN A 114 6.31 14.33 2.13
C ASN A 114 4.86 13.94 2.41
N ILE A 115 3.90 14.75 1.94
CA ILE A 115 2.47 14.48 2.08
C ILE A 115 2.08 13.26 1.24
N VAL A 116 2.56 13.19 -0.01
CA VAL A 116 2.26 12.07 -0.91
C VAL A 116 2.80 10.75 -0.36
N THR A 117 3.99 10.74 0.25
CA THR A 117 4.57 9.53 0.86
C THR A 117 3.89 9.11 2.16
N ALA A 118 3.23 10.04 2.86
CA ALA A 118 2.46 9.73 4.07
C ALA A 118 1.13 9.03 3.77
N ALA A 119 0.67 9.01 2.52
CA ALA A 119 -0.58 8.39 2.09
C ALA A 119 -0.47 6.84 2.03
N LYS A 120 -0.56 6.20 3.20
CA LYS A 120 -0.33 4.76 3.36
C LYS A 120 -1.61 3.91 3.43
N ASP A 121 -2.81 4.52 3.36
CA ASP A 121 -4.09 3.83 3.59
C ASP A 121 -4.45 2.79 2.49
N PRO A 122 -4.92 1.58 2.87
CA PRO A 122 -5.30 0.52 1.95
C PRO A 122 -6.56 0.81 1.09
N CYS A 123 -7.29 1.88 1.37
CA CYS A 123 -8.44 2.31 0.59
C CYS A 123 -8.09 3.32 -0.51
N PHE A 124 -6.84 3.79 -0.58
CA PHE A 124 -6.43 4.73 -1.62
C PHE A 124 -6.38 4.07 -3.01
N PRO A 125 -6.75 4.81 -4.08
CA PRO A 125 -6.69 4.32 -5.44
C PRO A 125 -5.24 4.14 -5.93
N GLU A 126 -5.07 3.34 -6.97
CA GLU A 126 -3.78 2.96 -7.58
C GLU A 126 -2.91 4.17 -7.93
N ARG A 127 -3.51 5.27 -8.38
CA ARG A 127 -2.76 6.49 -8.74
C ARG A 127 -2.00 7.10 -7.56
N VAL A 128 -2.61 7.09 -6.37
CA VAL A 128 -2.00 7.66 -5.15
C VAL A 128 -0.78 6.83 -4.79
N LEU A 129 -0.92 5.52 -4.87
CA LEU A 129 0.17 4.58 -4.63
C LEU A 129 1.37 4.81 -5.55
N VAL A 130 1.10 4.96 -6.85
CA VAL A 130 2.13 5.22 -7.86
C VAL A 130 2.87 6.53 -7.55
N TRP A 131 2.15 7.57 -7.11
CA TRP A 131 2.77 8.83 -6.70
C TRP A 131 3.62 8.69 -5.44
N SER A 132 3.13 7.95 -4.43
CA SER A 132 3.89 7.69 -3.20
C SER A 132 5.18 6.93 -3.49
N ILE A 133 5.13 5.90 -4.34
CA ILE A 133 6.32 5.14 -4.74
C ILE A 133 7.28 6.02 -5.54
N ALA A 134 6.78 6.79 -6.51
CA ALA A 134 7.61 7.69 -7.31
C ALA A 134 8.31 8.76 -6.45
N ALA A 135 7.57 9.37 -5.51
CA ALA A 135 8.12 10.36 -4.59
C ALA A 135 9.19 9.75 -3.66
N GLU A 136 9.01 8.49 -3.22
CA GLU A 136 9.99 7.80 -2.40
C GLU A 136 11.27 7.45 -3.19
N ILE A 137 11.13 6.99 -4.44
CA ILE A 137 12.28 6.73 -5.33
C ILE A 137 13.09 8.00 -5.55
N GLU A 138 12.42 9.13 -5.80
CA GLU A 138 13.10 10.42 -5.93
C GLU A 138 13.80 10.88 -4.65
N ARG A 139 13.20 10.60 -3.49
CA ARG A 139 13.82 10.88 -2.19
C ARG A 139 15.07 10.03 -2.00
N ALA A 140 14.97 8.73 -2.25
CA ALA A 140 16.07 7.77 -2.14
C ALA A 140 17.23 8.10 -3.11
N ALA A 141 16.91 8.58 -4.32
CA ALA A 141 17.92 9.01 -5.28
C ALA A 141 18.66 10.29 -4.85
N LYS A 142 18.05 11.14 -4.00
CA LYS A 142 18.65 12.37 -3.48
C LYS A 142 19.40 12.17 -2.17
N SER A 143 19.07 11.13 -1.39
CA SER A 143 19.80 10.78 -0.17
C SER A 143 21.05 9.96 -0.53
N GLU A 144 22.24 10.50 -0.27
CA GLU A 144 23.51 9.75 -0.39
C GLU A 144 23.64 8.59 0.62
N SER A 145 22.65 8.41 1.51
CA SER A 145 22.57 7.24 2.39
C SER A 145 22.02 6.03 1.63
N ASN A 146 22.76 4.93 1.66
CA ASN A 146 22.28 3.58 1.32
C ASN A 146 21.26 3.11 2.38
N ASP A 147 20.16 3.83 2.57
CA ASP A 147 19.12 3.49 3.52
C ASP A 147 18.28 2.33 2.98
N THR A 148 18.84 1.13 3.12
CA THR A 148 18.15 -0.16 3.02
C THR A 148 16.84 -0.21 3.83
N ASP A 149 16.69 0.67 4.83
CA ASP A 149 15.46 0.85 5.60
C ASP A 149 14.35 1.60 4.86
N SER A 150 14.66 2.62 4.03
CA SER A 150 13.66 3.32 3.19
C SER A 150 13.03 2.36 2.18
N PHE A 151 13.83 1.43 1.64
CA PHE A 151 13.32 0.38 0.76
C PHE A 151 12.29 -0.50 1.47
N ASN A 152 12.49 -0.88 2.73
CA ASN A 152 11.56 -1.74 3.47
C ASN A 152 10.20 -1.06 3.74
N GLU A 153 10.17 0.26 3.82
CA GLU A 153 8.91 1.00 4.03
C GLU A 153 7.95 0.89 2.84
N LEU A 154 8.41 0.56 1.64
CA LEU A 154 7.53 0.42 0.47
C LEU A 154 6.97 -1.01 0.29
N ASP A 155 7.45 -1.99 1.04
CA ASP A 155 7.06 -3.39 0.87
C ASP A 155 5.55 -3.60 1.13
N PHE A 156 4.96 -2.86 2.06
CA PHE A 156 3.52 -2.95 2.33
C PHE A 156 2.67 -2.37 1.18
N LEU A 157 3.19 -1.36 0.46
CA LEU A 157 2.53 -0.75 -0.70
C LEU A 157 2.55 -1.72 -1.89
N LEU A 158 3.68 -2.39 -2.11
CA LEU A 158 3.83 -3.40 -3.16
C LEU A 158 2.99 -4.65 -2.90
N ASN A 159 2.75 -5.00 -1.63
CA ASN A 159 1.96 -6.17 -1.25
C ASN A 159 0.45 -6.04 -1.52
N ARG A 160 -0.02 -4.86 -1.94
CA ARG A 160 -1.44 -4.63 -2.22
C ARG A 160 -1.82 -5.24 -3.56
N ASP A 161 -2.95 -5.95 -3.57
CA ASP A 161 -3.50 -6.56 -4.79
C ASP A 161 -4.35 -5.56 -5.57
N PHE A 162 -3.98 -5.36 -6.84
CA PHE A 162 -4.70 -4.50 -7.77
C PHE A 162 -5.04 -5.26 -9.05
N CYS A 163 -6.08 -4.79 -9.74
CA CYS A 163 -6.29 -5.23 -11.11
C CYS A 163 -5.17 -4.67 -11.99
N HIS A 164 -4.53 -5.55 -12.76
CA HIS A 164 -3.42 -5.19 -13.67
C HIS A 164 -3.76 -3.99 -14.55
N THR A 165 -4.98 -3.92 -15.10
CA THR A 165 -5.41 -2.82 -15.98
C THR A 165 -5.48 -1.46 -15.27
N TYR A 166 -5.92 -1.42 -14.01
CA TYR A 166 -5.96 -0.18 -13.22
C TYR A 166 -4.55 0.25 -12.81
N LEU A 167 -3.69 -0.71 -12.48
CA LEU A 167 -2.30 -0.44 -12.17
C LEU A 167 -1.55 0.12 -13.40
N VAL A 168 -1.69 -0.50 -14.57
CA VAL A 168 -1.16 0.01 -15.85
C VAL A 168 -1.70 1.42 -16.14
N GLY A 169 -3.00 1.64 -15.92
CA GLY A 169 -3.61 2.95 -16.10
C GLY A 169 -3.01 4.04 -15.20
N ALA A 170 -2.73 3.70 -13.94
CA ALA A 170 -2.06 4.61 -13.00
C ALA A 170 -0.59 4.87 -13.38
N LEU A 171 0.14 3.83 -13.79
CA LEU A 171 1.56 3.91 -14.17
C LEU A 171 1.81 4.74 -15.43
N LYS A 172 0.84 4.79 -16.37
CA LYS A 172 0.91 5.65 -17.55
C LYS A 172 1.04 7.13 -17.25
N ALA A 173 0.69 7.57 -16.04
CA ALA A 173 0.84 8.96 -15.62
C ALA A 173 2.29 9.31 -15.23
N LEU A 174 3.17 8.32 -15.06
CA LEU A 174 4.60 8.57 -14.82
C LEU A 174 5.27 9.04 -16.12
N ASP A 175 6.28 9.89 -15.98
CA ASP A 175 7.21 10.14 -17.10
C ASP A 175 8.15 8.94 -17.32
N THR A 176 8.85 8.94 -18.45
CA THR A 176 9.74 7.84 -18.84
C THR A 176 10.90 7.66 -17.85
N THR A 177 11.45 8.74 -17.30
CA THR A 177 12.54 8.69 -16.31
C THR A 177 12.10 8.00 -15.03
N LYS A 178 10.93 8.36 -14.49
CA LYS A 178 10.34 7.74 -13.29
C LYS A 178 9.96 6.29 -13.55
N ALA A 179 9.48 5.97 -14.76
CA ALA A 179 9.18 4.58 -15.14
C ALA A 179 10.43 3.70 -15.16
N VAL A 180 11.54 4.20 -15.70
CA VAL A 180 12.83 3.47 -15.69
C VAL A 180 13.35 3.32 -14.26
N ALA A 181 13.34 4.39 -13.46
CA ALA A 181 13.77 4.32 -12.06
C ALA A 181 12.91 3.35 -11.22
N LEU A 182 11.60 3.29 -11.49
CA LEU A 182 10.70 2.31 -10.87
C LEU A 182 11.02 0.88 -11.30
N LEU A 183 11.32 0.64 -12.58
CA LEU A 183 11.71 -0.70 -13.05
C LEU A 183 13.01 -1.16 -12.38
N ASP A 184 14.01 -0.29 -12.28
CA ASP A 184 15.28 -0.59 -11.62
C ASP A 184 15.08 -0.91 -10.13
N PHE A 185 14.29 -0.06 -9.45
CA PHE A 185 13.87 -0.28 -8.06
C PHE A 185 13.20 -1.66 -7.87
N LEU A 186 12.22 -2.01 -8.73
CA LEU A 186 11.51 -3.29 -8.65
C LEU A 186 12.46 -4.47 -8.94
N THR A 187 13.38 -4.32 -9.88
CA THR A 187 14.38 -5.34 -10.22
C THR A 187 15.31 -5.63 -9.04
N ALA A 188 15.83 -4.58 -8.39
CA ALA A 188 16.61 -4.70 -7.18
C ALA A 188 15.82 -5.37 -6.05
N LYS A 189 14.53 -5.03 -5.91
CA LYS A 189 13.63 -5.66 -4.94
C LYS A 189 13.42 -7.15 -5.19
N ILE A 190 13.22 -7.58 -6.43
CA ILE A 190 13.06 -9.02 -6.76
C ILE A 190 14.34 -9.79 -6.44
N ARG A 191 15.54 -9.23 -6.72
CA ARG A 191 16.82 -9.89 -6.38
C ARG A 191 16.91 -10.20 -4.89
N LEU A 192 16.55 -9.23 -4.07
CA LEU A 192 16.63 -9.31 -2.61
C LEU A 192 15.42 -10.04 -1.99
N CYS A 193 14.37 -10.32 -2.77
CA CYS A 193 13.19 -11.00 -2.26
C CYS A 193 13.50 -12.46 -1.89
N PRO A 194 13.20 -12.90 -0.65
CA PRO A 194 13.34 -14.29 -0.25
C PRO A 194 12.31 -15.16 -0.99
N ILE A 195 12.69 -16.40 -1.32
CA ILE A 195 11.83 -17.34 -2.06
C ILE A 195 10.52 -17.63 -1.30
N LYS A 196 10.58 -17.65 0.04
CA LYS A 196 9.40 -17.68 0.92
C LYS A 196 9.28 -16.33 1.62
N ALA A 197 8.51 -15.41 1.03
CA ALA A 197 8.16 -14.17 1.71
C ALA A 197 7.24 -14.46 2.90
N GLY A 198 7.48 -13.79 4.03
CA GLY A 198 6.52 -13.78 5.14
C GLY A 198 5.35 -12.84 4.82
N ASP A 199 4.24 -12.97 5.55
CA ASP A 199 2.95 -12.28 5.29
C ASP A 199 3.02 -10.74 5.14
N LYS A 200 4.12 -10.11 5.60
CA LYS A 200 4.31 -8.66 5.62
C LYS A 200 5.18 -8.11 4.49
N LYS A 201 5.71 -8.95 3.60
CA LYS A 201 6.59 -8.53 2.49
C LYS A 201 6.00 -8.93 1.14
N ALA A 202 6.11 -8.05 0.16
CA ALA A 202 5.72 -8.38 -1.21
C ALA A 202 6.56 -9.58 -1.71
N GLY A 203 5.86 -10.66 -2.07
CA GLY A 203 6.47 -11.85 -2.64
C GLY A 203 6.92 -11.64 -4.10
N ILE A 204 7.67 -12.62 -4.61
CA ILE A 204 8.16 -12.63 -6.00
C ILE A 204 7.00 -12.42 -6.99
N ASP A 205 5.87 -13.10 -6.81
CA ASP A 205 4.70 -12.97 -7.68
C ASP A 205 4.17 -11.54 -7.72
N GLN A 206 4.10 -10.88 -6.57
CA GLN A 206 3.53 -9.54 -6.47
C GLN A 206 4.45 -8.52 -7.14
N ILE A 207 5.75 -8.57 -6.85
CA ILE A 207 6.70 -7.64 -7.46
C ILE A 207 6.81 -7.91 -8.97
N SER A 208 6.69 -9.17 -9.42
CA SER A 208 6.67 -9.51 -10.85
C SER A 208 5.46 -8.93 -11.58
N ARG A 209 4.28 -8.89 -10.94
CA ARG A 209 3.09 -8.19 -11.50
C ARG A 209 3.34 -6.70 -11.66
N TRP A 210 4.01 -6.07 -10.68
CA TRP A 210 4.42 -4.67 -10.77
C TRP A 210 5.37 -4.42 -11.93
N VAL A 211 6.39 -5.27 -12.10
CA VAL A 211 7.33 -5.20 -13.24
C VAL A 211 6.57 -5.28 -14.57
N GLY A 212 5.68 -6.26 -14.72
CA GLY A 212 4.86 -6.40 -15.92
C GLY A 212 3.98 -5.18 -16.18
N ALA A 213 3.36 -4.61 -15.14
CA ALA A 213 2.51 -3.44 -15.27
C ALA A 213 3.28 -2.17 -15.68
N VAL A 214 4.54 -2.02 -15.24
CA VAL A 214 5.40 -0.90 -15.67
C VAL A 214 5.76 -1.02 -17.14
N ILE A 215 6.10 -2.23 -17.60
CA ILE A 215 6.45 -2.51 -19.00
C ILE A 215 5.23 -2.24 -19.91
N ASP A 216 4.06 -2.72 -19.53
CA ASP A 216 2.81 -2.53 -20.29
C ASP A 216 2.34 -1.06 -20.31
N ALA A 217 2.68 -0.28 -19.28
CA ALA A 217 2.38 1.14 -19.22
C ALA A 217 3.28 1.96 -20.15
N HIS A 218 4.54 1.52 -20.33
CA HIS A 218 5.62 2.28 -20.99
C HIS A 218 6.34 1.49 -22.10
N PRO A 219 5.62 0.91 -23.09
CA PRO A 219 6.24 0.00 -24.06
C PRO A 219 7.28 0.70 -24.96
N SER A 220 7.09 1.98 -25.27
CA SER A 220 8.03 2.76 -26.10
C SER A 220 9.30 3.17 -25.35
N THR A 221 9.31 3.15 -24.02
CA THR A 221 10.48 3.54 -23.23
C THR A 221 11.63 2.55 -23.40
N TYR A 222 11.32 1.29 -23.68
CA TYR A 222 12.29 0.20 -23.78
C TYR A 222 12.66 -0.16 -25.23
N SER A 223 12.28 0.68 -26.21
CA SER A 223 12.79 0.54 -27.58
C SER A 223 14.19 1.09 -27.76
N ASP A 224 14.66 1.94 -26.85
CA ASP A 224 16.02 2.47 -26.83
C ASP A 224 17.00 1.40 -26.34
N GLU A 225 18.18 1.28 -26.97
CA GLU A 225 19.13 0.19 -26.74
C GLU A 225 19.62 0.07 -25.28
N GLU A 226 19.76 1.21 -24.59
CA GLU A 226 20.17 1.26 -23.18
C GLU A 226 19.05 0.79 -22.25
N ASN A 227 17.83 1.29 -22.45
CA ASN A 227 16.66 0.88 -21.67
C ASN A 227 16.26 -0.57 -21.97
N ALA A 228 16.49 -1.05 -23.19
CA ALA A 228 16.27 -2.45 -23.57
C ALA A 228 17.19 -3.40 -22.80
N LYS A 229 18.45 -3.00 -22.52
CA LYS A 229 19.36 -3.80 -21.68
C LYS A 229 18.84 -3.90 -20.25
N MET A 230 18.39 -2.79 -19.66
CA MET A 230 17.77 -2.80 -18.33
C MET A 230 16.51 -3.68 -18.29
N LEU A 231 15.67 -3.63 -19.33
CA LEU A 231 14.52 -4.50 -19.44
C LEU A 231 14.90 -5.98 -19.51
N MET A 232 15.91 -6.33 -20.33
CA MET A 232 16.39 -7.71 -20.42
C MET A 232 16.94 -8.21 -19.07
N GLU A 233 17.66 -7.36 -18.34
CA GLU A 233 18.17 -7.67 -17.01
C GLU A 233 17.03 -7.89 -16.00
N ALA A 234 16.01 -7.03 -16.02
CA ALA A 234 14.82 -7.18 -15.18
C ALA A 234 14.09 -8.51 -15.46
N LEU A 235 13.89 -8.85 -16.74
CA LEU A 235 13.25 -10.09 -17.16
C LEU A 235 14.07 -11.32 -16.77
N ALA A 236 15.40 -11.27 -16.92
CA ALA A 236 16.28 -12.36 -16.50
C ALA A 236 16.19 -12.62 -14.99
N VAL A 237 16.22 -11.57 -14.18
CA VAL A 237 16.08 -11.67 -12.72
C VAL A 237 14.73 -12.27 -12.31
N VAL A 238 13.64 -11.86 -12.97
CA VAL A 238 12.31 -12.44 -12.73
C VAL A 238 12.30 -13.91 -13.10
N GLN A 239 12.84 -14.27 -14.27
CA GLN A 239 12.88 -15.66 -14.74
C GLN A 239 13.69 -16.55 -13.79
N ASP A 240 14.87 -16.11 -13.37
CA ASP A 240 15.72 -16.84 -12.43
C ASP A 240 14.99 -17.13 -11.10
N LYS A 241 14.17 -16.18 -10.62
CA LYS A 241 13.38 -16.36 -9.39
C LYS A 241 12.19 -17.30 -9.60
N ILE A 242 11.56 -17.29 -10.76
CA ILE A 242 10.49 -18.24 -11.13
C ILE A 242 11.06 -19.66 -11.21
N ASP A 243 12.22 -19.84 -11.85
CA ASP A 243 12.86 -21.14 -11.97
C ASP A 243 13.19 -21.74 -10.59
N LEU A 244 13.70 -20.91 -9.67
CA LEU A 244 13.94 -21.31 -8.27
C LEU A 244 12.64 -21.68 -7.53
N LEU A 245 11.53 -20.98 -7.78
CA LEU A 245 10.22 -21.34 -7.20
C LEU A 245 9.73 -22.69 -7.72
N GLU A 246 9.88 -22.96 -9.02
CA GLU A 246 9.52 -24.24 -9.61
C GLU A 246 10.37 -25.40 -9.07
N GLU A 247 11.68 -25.19 -8.90
CA GLU A 247 12.57 -26.16 -8.28
C GLU A 247 12.18 -26.44 -6.83
N LEU A 248 11.85 -25.41 -6.07
CA LEU A 248 11.37 -25.56 -4.70
C LEU A 248 10.05 -26.35 -4.65
N GLU A 249 9.12 -26.08 -5.56
CA GLU A 249 7.86 -26.82 -5.67
C GLU A 249 8.09 -28.30 -6.02
N LYS A 250 9.04 -28.59 -6.93
CA LYS A 250 9.47 -29.96 -7.25
C LYS A 250 10.04 -30.67 -6.01
N ILE A 251 10.89 -29.99 -5.24
CA ILE A 251 11.47 -30.52 -4.00
C ILE A 251 10.37 -30.78 -2.96
N ASP A 252 9.44 -29.83 -2.75
CA ASP A 252 8.33 -29.98 -1.80
C ASP A 252 7.41 -31.15 -2.19
N LYS A 253 7.12 -31.32 -3.49
CA LYS A 253 6.38 -32.50 -4.00
C LYS A 253 7.13 -33.80 -3.71
N ILE A 254 8.45 -33.86 -3.88
CA ILE A 254 9.26 -35.04 -3.55
C ILE A 254 9.23 -35.34 -2.06
N CYS A 255 9.43 -34.33 -1.21
CA CYS A 255 9.42 -34.45 0.24
C CYS A 255 8.05 -34.92 0.77
N ASN A 256 6.97 -34.31 0.28
CA ASN A 256 5.60 -34.68 0.64
C ASN A 256 5.25 -36.10 0.17
N ASN A 257 5.69 -36.50 -1.02
CA ASN A 257 5.53 -37.87 -1.51
C ASN A 257 6.33 -38.90 -0.69
N ARG A 258 7.52 -38.56 -0.18
CA ARG A 258 8.28 -39.40 0.75
C ARG A 258 7.56 -39.53 2.09
N ASN A 259 7.01 -38.44 2.64
CA ASN A 259 6.26 -38.44 3.90
C ASN A 259 4.93 -39.22 3.80
N ALA A 260 4.23 -39.14 2.67
CA ALA A 260 3.01 -39.91 2.40
C ALA A 260 3.29 -41.42 2.22
N LYS A 261 4.47 -41.79 1.67
CA LYS A 261 4.90 -43.19 1.58
C LYS A 261 5.36 -43.76 2.94
N GLY A 262 5.88 -42.91 3.84
CA GLY A 262 6.22 -43.31 5.22
C GLY A 262 5.02 -43.59 6.11
N THR A 263 3.87 -42.94 5.86
CA THR A 263 2.66 -43.05 6.69
C THR A 263 1.69 -44.16 6.27
N LYS A 264 1.86 -44.79 5.09
CA LYS A 264 1.09 -45.97 4.66
C LYS A 264 1.54 -47.30 5.29
N ARG A 265 2.45 -47.29 6.28
CA ARG A 265 2.98 -48.51 6.92
C ARG A 265 2.34 -48.92 8.25
N LYS A 266 1.21 -48.35 8.65
CA LYS A 266 0.41 -48.85 9.78
C LYS A 266 -1.08 -48.84 9.50
N ARG A 267 -1.61 -49.97 8.98
CA ARG A 267 -2.91 -50.56 9.35
C ARG A 267 -3.11 -51.91 8.63
N LYS A 268 -2.61 -53.00 9.23
CA LYS A 268 -3.28 -54.31 9.17
C LYS A 268 -3.76 -54.62 10.59
N LYS A 269 -5.05 -54.37 10.87
CA LYS A 269 -5.79 -55.05 11.94
C LYS A 269 -6.37 -56.33 11.34
N GLY A 270 -6.17 -57.46 12.00
CA GLY A 270 -6.75 -58.77 11.68
C GLY A 270 -6.01 -59.85 12.45
N ARG A 271 -6.30 -60.00 13.75
CA ARG A 271 -7.06 -61.13 14.32
C ARG A 271 -6.44 -62.50 13.98
N TYR A 272 -5.50 -62.93 14.82
CA TYR A 272 -5.29 -64.37 15.03
C TYR A 272 -6.40 -64.83 15.98
N SER A 273 -7.45 -65.44 15.43
CA SER A 273 -8.36 -66.28 16.20
C SER A 273 -7.72 -67.65 16.36
N VAL A 274 -7.56 -68.09 17.61
CA VAL A 274 -7.18 -69.45 17.96
C VAL A 274 -8.25 -70.40 17.46
N SER A 275 -7.93 -71.24 16.47
CA SER A 275 -8.69 -72.45 16.19
C SER A 275 -7.90 -73.64 16.70
N VAL A 276 -8.44 -74.25 17.75
CA VAL A 276 -8.05 -75.50 18.39
C VAL A 276 -7.82 -76.58 17.34
N LEU A 277 -6.60 -77.13 17.30
CA LEU A 277 -6.37 -78.47 16.74
C LEU A 277 -6.91 -79.49 17.75
N LYS A 278 -7.99 -80.17 17.37
CA LYS A 278 -8.31 -81.50 17.90
C LYS A 278 -7.35 -82.47 17.23
N PHE A 279 -6.51 -83.14 18.01
CA PHE A 279 -6.29 -84.60 18.03
C PHE A 279 -5.55 -84.94 19.33
#